data_AF-A0A132NIF5-F1
#
_entry.id   AF-A0A132NIF5-F1
#
_cell.length_a   1.000
_cell.length_b   1.000
_cell.length_c   1.000
_cell.angle_alpha   90.00
_cell.angle_beta   90.00
_cell.angle_gamma   90.00
#
_symmetry.space_group_name_H-M   'P 1'
#
loop_
_entity.id
_entity.type
_entity.pdbx_description
1 polymer ?
#
loop_
_entity_poly.entity_id
_entity_poly.type
_entity_poly.pdbx_seq_one_letter_code
_entity_poly.pdbx_strand_id
1 'polypeptide(L)'
;RRVTTDSPLVAAWGDPPIVLRCGVPVPAAYQPTSQVVTINGVDWFPEQLTRGYVFTTVGRVANVEVSVPDAYAPEVNPLVDLAGAVADKVPKR
;
A
#
# COMPACT_ATOMS: atom_id res chain seq x y z
N ARG A 1 6.79 -7.60 15.59
CA ARG A 1 6.61 -6.61 16.67
C ARG A 1 5.73 -5.47 16.14
N ARG A 2 4.75 -4.95 16.91
CA ARG A 2 4.02 -3.73 16.52
C ARG A 2 4.89 -2.50 16.81
N VAL A 3 4.94 -1.56 15.87
CA VAL A 3 5.55 -0.24 16.08
C VAL A 3 4.42 0.69 16.55
N THR A 4 4.63 1.44 17.63
CA THR A 4 3.64 2.39 18.16
C THR A 4 3.60 3.63 17.28
N THR A 5 2.41 4.03 16.81
CA THR A 5 2.18 5.24 16.01
C THR A 5 1.04 6.05 16.62
N ASP A 6 1.20 7.36 16.78
CA ASP A 6 0.19 8.25 17.40
C ASP A 6 -1.01 8.57 16.49
N SER A 7 -1.03 8.05 15.25
CA SER A 7 -2.12 8.27 14.30
C SER A 7 -2.97 7.01 14.11
N PRO A 8 -4.31 7.09 14.22
CA PRO A 8 -5.20 5.96 13.94
C PRO A 8 -5.22 5.55 12.46
N LEU A 9 -4.61 6.37 11.58
CA LEU A 9 -4.54 6.13 10.14
C LEU A 9 -3.21 5.53 9.70
N VAL A 10 -2.33 5.18 10.65
CA VAL A 10 -1.02 4.60 10.37
C VAL A 10 -0.90 3.28 11.13
N ALA A 11 -0.36 2.27 10.47
CA ALA A 11 0.02 1.02 11.10
C ALA A 11 1.42 0.62 10.62
N ALA A 12 2.23 0.05 11.50
CA ALA A 12 3.54 -0.46 11.15
C ALA A 12 3.86 -1.77 11.86
N TRP A 13 4.42 -2.72 11.11
CA TRP A 13 4.74 -4.07 11.57
C TRP A 13 5.95 -4.64 10.85
N GLY A 14 6.53 -5.72 11.39
CA GLY A 14 7.73 -6.34 10.85
C GLY A 14 9.04 -5.69 11.32
N ASP A 15 10.16 -6.25 10.88
CA ASP A 15 11.51 -5.73 11.10
C ASP A 15 12.41 -6.18 9.92
N PRO A 16 12.74 -5.31 8.95
CA PRO A 16 12.44 -3.87 8.90
C PRO A 16 10.93 -3.56 8.76
N PRO A 17 10.46 -2.37 9.13
CA PRO A 17 9.02 -2.10 9.22
C PRO A 17 8.37 -1.95 7.83
N ILE A 18 7.28 -2.69 7.61
CA ILE A 18 6.24 -2.38 6.63
C ILE A 18 5.34 -1.30 7.24
N VAL A 19 5.06 -0.24 6.49
CA VAL A 19 4.27 0.90 6.98
C VAL A 19 3.07 1.12 6.08
N LEU A 20 1.87 1.11 6.68
CA LEU A 20 0.61 1.39 6.03
C LEU A 20 0.08 2.76 6.47
N ARG A 21 -0.42 3.55 5.51
CA ARG A 21 -1.11 4.83 5.74
C ARG A 21 -2.44 4.88 4.99
N CYS A 22 -3.52 5.25 5.67
CA CYS A 22 -4.84 5.43 5.07
C CYS A 22 -5.11 6.90 4.73
N GLY A 23 -5.84 7.14 3.63
CA GLY A 23 -6.33 8.46 3.26
C GLY A 23 -5.26 9.36 2.64
N VAL A 24 -4.21 8.79 2.05
CA VAL A 24 -3.18 9.57 1.36
C VAL A 24 -3.74 10.20 0.07
N PRO A 25 -3.17 11.33 -0.41
CA PRO A 25 -3.52 11.85 -1.73
C PRO A 25 -3.19 10.85 -2.84
N VAL A 26 -3.72 11.10 -4.04
CA VAL A 26 -3.29 10.35 -5.24
C VAL A 26 -1.81 10.69 -5.50
N PRO A 27 -0.93 9.71 -5.74
CA PRO A 27 0.48 9.97 -6.03
C PRO A 27 0.64 10.91 -7.23
N ALA A 28 1.58 11.86 -7.14
CA ALA A 28 1.78 12.85 -8.21
C ALA A 28 2.23 12.19 -9.54
N ALA A 29 2.91 11.05 -9.46
CA ALA A 29 3.34 10.28 -10.62
C ALA A 29 2.22 9.43 -11.25
N TYR A 30 1.08 9.26 -10.58
CA TYR A 30 -0.02 8.46 -11.09
C TYR A 30 -0.78 9.17 -12.21
N GLN A 31 -0.74 8.57 -13.40
CA GLN A 31 -1.39 9.00 -14.63
C GLN A 31 -2.35 7.92 -15.17
N PRO A 32 -3.33 8.26 -16.03
CA PRO A 32 -4.28 7.28 -16.59
C PRO A 32 -3.65 6.07 -17.31
N THR A 33 -2.44 6.23 -17.83
CA THR A 33 -1.67 5.18 -18.54
C THR A 33 -0.68 4.44 -17.64
N SER A 34 -0.68 4.73 -16.34
CA SER A 34 0.24 4.11 -15.39
C SER A 34 -0.03 2.62 -15.27
N GLN A 35 1.04 1.85 -15.15
CA GLN A 35 0.93 0.45 -14.81
C GLN A 35 0.59 0.30 -13.33
N VAL A 36 -0.28 -0.64 -13.04
CA VAL A 36 -0.69 -1.02 -11.68
C VAL A 36 -0.51 -2.51 -11.51
N VAL A 37 -0.28 -2.93 -10.27
CA VAL A 37 -0.29 -4.33 -9.88
C VAL A 37 -1.66 -4.64 -9.28
N THR A 38 -2.40 -5.56 -9.88
CA THR A 38 -3.69 -6.01 -9.36
C THR A 38 -3.50 -7.23 -8.48
N ILE A 39 -3.89 -7.13 -7.20
CA ILE A 39 -3.80 -8.21 -6.22
C ILE A 39 -5.16 -8.40 -5.57
N ASN A 40 -5.75 -9.58 -5.74
CA ASN A 40 -7.09 -9.91 -5.23
C ASN A 40 -8.14 -8.83 -5.55
N GLY A 41 -8.09 -8.25 -6.76
CA GLY A 41 -9.03 -7.21 -7.23
C GLY A 41 -8.79 -5.81 -6.67
N VAL A 42 -7.67 -5.58 -5.98
CA VAL A 42 -7.17 -4.26 -5.55
C VAL A 42 -6.03 -3.84 -6.48
N ASP A 43 -6.18 -2.68 -7.10
CA ASP A 43 -5.15 -2.09 -7.98
C ASP A 43 -4.22 -1.21 -7.17
N TRP A 44 -2.92 -1.52 -7.25
CA TRP A 44 -1.85 -0.83 -6.54
C TRP A 44 -0.90 -0.18 -7.54
N PHE A 45 -0.72 1.13 -7.43
CA PHE A 45 0.32 1.85 -8.16
C PHE A 45 1.67 1.72 -7.43
N PRO A 46 2.69 1.10 -8.05
CA PRO A 46 4.00 0.92 -7.44
C PRO A 46 4.93 2.11 -7.70
N GLU A 47 5.64 2.56 -6.68
CA GLU A 47 6.73 3.53 -6.75
C GLU A 47 7.98 2.91 -6.14
N GLN A 48 9.04 2.79 -6.94
CA GLN A 48 10.29 2.17 -6.49
C GLN A 48 11.04 3.12 -5.55
N LEU A 49 11.48 2.58 -4.41
CA LEU A 49 12.40 3.25 -3.49
C LEU A 49 13.84 2.74 -3.68
N THR A 50 14.80 3.38 -3.01
CA THR A 50 16.18 2.87 -2.97
C THR A 50 16.27 1.45 -2.37
N ARG A 51 15.39 1.11 -1.40
CA ARG A 51 15.38 -0.18 -0.68
C ARG A 51 13.95 -0.71 -0.47
N GLY A 52 13.27 -1.00 -1.57
CA GLY A 52 11.91 -1.55 -1.57
C GLY A 52 10.95 -0.72 -2.43
N TYR A 53 9.66 -0.75 -2.09
CA TYR A 53 8.60 -0.09 -2.85
C TYR A 53 7.59 0.59 -1.94
N VAL A 54 6.94 1.62 -2.47
CA VAL A 54 5.66 2.13 -1.98
C VAL A 54 4.56 1.71 -2.94
N PHE A 55 3.47 1.19 -2.41
CA PHE A 55 2.30 0.79 -3.19
C PHE A 55 1.10 1.61 -2.73
N THR A 56 0.46 2.33 -3.64
CA THR A 56 -0.73 3.12 -3.33
C THR A 56 -1.94 2.59 -4.08
N THR A 57 -3.05 2.30 -3.38
CA THR A 57 -4.28 1.87 -4.05
C THR A 57 -4.83 2.99 -4.92
N VAL A 58 -5.39 2.65 -6.07
CA VAL A 58 -6.07 3.60 -6.97
C VAL A 58 -7.49 3.14 -7.28
N GLY A 59 -8.35 4.05 -7.79
CA GLY A 59 -9.74 3.73 -8.15
C GLY A 59 -10.69 3.47 -6.97
N ARG A 60 -10.32 3.87 -5.75
CA ARG A 60 -11.09 3.65 -4.51
C ARG A 60 -11.43 4.95 -3.80
N VAL A 61 -12.46 4.94 -2.97
CA VAL A 61 -12.98 6.16 -2.29
C VAL A 61 -11.93 6.87 -1.42
N ALA A 62 -10.97 6.11 -0.89
CA ALA A 62 -9.75 6.61 -0.26
C ALA A 62 -8.57 5.77 -0.74
N ASN A 63 -7.36 6.33 -0.66
CA ASN A 63 -6.14 5.61 -1.03
C ASN A 63 -5.46 5.05 0.22
N VAL A 64 -5.00 3.80 0.13
CA VAL A 64 -4.15 3.15 1.12
C VAL A 64 -2.76 3.04 0.52
N GLU A 65 -1.75 3.51 1.26
CA GLU A 65 -0.35 3.45 0.88
C GLU A 65 0.39 2.46 1.77
N VAL A 66 1.23 1.62 1.19
CA VAL A 66 2.02 0.61 1.90
C VAL A 66 3.47 0.69 1.44
N SER A 67 4.37 1.06 2.34
CA SER A 67 5.81 0.98 2.13
C SER A 67 6.32 -0.40 2.57
N VAL A 68 6.98 -1.11 1.65
CA VAL A 68 7.50 -2.46 1.85
C VAL A 68 9.01 -2.46 1.57
N PRO A 69 9.85 -2.75 2.58
CA PRO A 69 11.29 -2.91 2.38
C PRO A 69 11.66 -4.08 1.46
N ASP A 70 12.80 -3.99 0.79
CA ASP A 70 13.39 -5.05 -0.06
C ASP A 70 13.63 -6.39 0.66
N ALA A 71 13.78 -6.36 1.99
CA ALA A 71 13.87 -7.55 2.84
C ALA A 71 12.64 -8.49 2.74
N TYR A 72 11.52 -8.02 2.17
CA TYR A 72 10.30 -8.79 1.95
C TYR A 72 10.11 -9.24 0.49
N ALA A 73 11.16 -9.20 -0.33
CA ALA A 73 11.07 -9.56 -1.74
C ALA A 73 10.44 -10.97 -1.96
N PRO A 74 9.52 -11.11 -2.95
CA PRO A 74 8.88 -10.04 -3.72
C PRO A 74 8.00 -9.11 -2.86
N GLU A 75 8.20 -7.79 -2.99
CA GLU A 75 7.60 -6.75 -2.14
C GLU A 75 6.07 -6.65 -2.28
N VAL A 76 5.50 -7.30 -3.29
CA VAL A 76 4.05 -7.44 -3.48
C VAL A 76 3.41 -8.45 -2.52
N ASN A 77 4.19 -9.35 -1.90
CA ASN A 77 3.66 -10.43 -1.08
C ASN A 77 2.81 -9.93 0.11
N PRO A 78 3.24 -8.92 0.90
CA PRO A 78 2.41 -8.38 1.98
C PRO A 78 1.06 -7.81 1.53
N LEU A 79 0.93 -7.42 0.26
CA LEU A 79 -0.32 -6.86 -0.27
C LEU A 79 -1.40 -7.93 -0.43
N VAL A 80 -1.03 -9.21 -0.56
CA VAL A 80 -1.99 -10.33 -0.67
C VAL A 80 -2.85 -10.41 0.59
N ASP A 81 -2.22 -10.32 1.76
CA ASP A 81 -2.89 -10.36 3.06
C ASP A 81 -3.75 -9.11 3.31
N LEU A 82 -3.31 -7.96 2.80
CA LEU A 82 -4.01 -6.69 2.96
C LEU A 82 -5.20 -6.52 2.02
N ALA A 83 -5.15 -7.12 0.83
CA ALA A 83 -6.10 -6.83 -0.23
C ALA A 83 -7.56 -7.13 0.16
N GLY A 84 -7.81 -8.19 0.94
CA GLY A 84 -9.16 -8.51 1.43
C GLY A 84 -9.73 -7.42 2.34
N ALA A 85 -8.94 -6.96 3.31
CA ALA A 85 -9.36 -5.89 4.22
C ALA A 85 -9.54 -4.55 3.51
N VAL A 86 -8.65 -4.22 2.56
CA VAL A 86 -8.77 -3.02 1.72
C VAL A 86 -10.02 -3.08 0.86
N ALA A 87 -10.32 -4.23 0.25
CA ALA A 87 -11.51 -4.40 -0.57
C ALA A 87 -12.81 -4.22 0.22
N ASP A 88 -12.87 -4.75 1.45
CA ASP A 88 -14.02 -4.64 2.35
C ASP A 88 -14.20 -3.23 2.92
N LYS A 89 -13.11 -2.61 3.40
CA LYS A 89 -13.20 -1.32 4.13
C LYS A 89 -13.07 -0.08 3.25
N VAL A 90 -12.53 -0.22 2.03
CA VAL A 90 -12.27 0.90 1.13
C VAL A 90 -12.85 0.59 -0.26
N PRO A 91 -14.16 0.79 -0.46
CA PRO A 91 -14.84 0.41 -1.70
C PRO A 91 -14.30 1.15 -2.94
N LYS A 92 -14.57 0.58 -4.13
CA LYS A 92 -14.28 1.22 -5.42
C LYS A 92 -15.12 2.50 -5.59
N ARG A 93 -14.61 3.47 -6.36
CA ARG A 93 -15.39 4.64 -6.80
C ARG A 93 -16.36 4.26 -7.91
#